data_AF-R9I3Z9-F1
#
_entry.id   AF-R9I3Z9-F1
#
_cell.length_a   1.000
_cell.length_b   1.000
_cell.length_c   1.000
_cell.angle_alpha   90.00
_cell.angle_beta   90.00
_cell.angle_gamma   90.00
#
_symmetry.space_group_name_H-M   'P 1'
#
loop_
_entity.id
_entity.type
_entity.pdbx_description
1 polymer ?
#
loop_
_entity_poly.entity_id
_entity_poly.type
_entity_poly.pdbx_seq_one_letter_code
_entity_poly.pdbx_strand_id
1 'polypeptide(L)'
;MPTDITTTPGGMPDKSSETKSKESKSGNQKKAQIIMEFLGECTPYEADALRSMLLIAAGKSTLETMPQYDRSALNRYLNFGCDKETGGMDGIRAHRQKRALGLMKSVSQYVGKEEIIDITTALLTVSSDRQDIQTVLNSLPKLQIPGGANAGNAPSNAPMPK
;
A
#
# COMPACT_ATOMS: atom_id res chain seq x y z
N MET A 1 9.14 -56.20 46.33
CA MET A 1 8.60 -54.86 46.02
C MET A 1 8.94 -53.94 47.19
N PRO A 2 9.45 -52.70 47.01
CA PRO A 2 10.47 -52.22 46.06
C PRO A 2 11.51 -51.22 46.68
N THR A 3 12.61 -50.99 45.93
CA THR A 3 13.39 -49.74 45.66
C THR A 3 14.16 -49.04 46.81
N ASP A 4 15.51 -48.93 46.77
CA ASP A 4 16.47 -48.22 45.86
C ASP A 4 16.80 -46.79 46.35
N ILE A 5 18.10 -46.52 46.60
CA ILE A 5 18.72 -45.19 46.38
C ILE A 5 20.23 -45.34 46.08
N THR A 6 20.65 -44.72 44.98
CA THR A 6 22.01 -44.72 44.41
C THR A 6 22.56 -43.27 44.38
N THR A 7 23.71 -43.08 45.03
CA THR A 7 24.96 -42.39 44.61
C THR A 7 24.95 -40.96 44.01
N THR A 8 25.43 -40.01 44.84
CA THR A 8 26.59 -39.08 44.70
C THR A 8 26.59 -37.93 43.64
N PRO A 9 27.14 -36.74 43.99
CA PRO A 9 27.10 -35.52 43.17
C PRO A 9 28.42 -35.25 42.41
N GLY A 10 28.36 -34.38 41.38
CA GLY A 10 29.56 -33.83 40.75
C GLY A 10 29.24 -32.90 39.59
N GLY A 11 29.36 -31.58 39.80
CA GLY A 11 29.17 -30.56 38.78
C GLY A 11 30.47 -30.19 38.05
N MET A 12 30.34 -29.88 36.76
CA MET A 12 31.19 -28.94 36.01
C MET A 12 30.30 -28.20 34.99
N PRO A 13 30.47 -26.88 34.78
CA PRO A 13 29.71 -26.14 33.78
C PRO A 13 30.43 -26.13 32.42
N ASP A 14 29.77 -26.64 31.39
CA ASP A 14 30.21 -26.54 30.00
C ASP A 14 30.12 -25.10 29.47
N LYS A 15 31.28 -24.52 29.16
CA LYS A 15 31.41 -23.34 28.28
C LYS A 15 31.29 -23.80 26.82
N SER A 16 30.08 -23.76 26.25
CA SER A 16 29.90 -23.74 24.78
C SER A 16 28.48 -23.34 24.38
N SER A 17 28.17 -22.04 24.36
CA SER A 17 26.93 -21.55 23.74
C SER A 17 27.00 -20.13 23.13
N GLU A 18 28.16 -19.46 23.14
CA GLU A 18 28.25 -18.06 22.71
C GLU A 18 28.44 -17.82 21.20
N THR A 19 28.75 -18.85 20.40
CA THR A 19 29.01 -18.67 18.96
C THR A 19 27.74 -18.70 18.10
N LYS A 20 26.71 -19.46 18.48
CA LYS A 20 25.45 -19.57 17.70
C LYS A 20 24.51 -18.36 17.86
N SER A 21 24.69 -17.61 18.94
CA SER A 21 23.88 -16.45 19.33
C SER A 21 24.39 -15.11 18.78
N LYS A 22 25.69 -15.01 18.44
CA LYS A 22 26.26 -13.80 17.80
C LYS A 22 25.95 -13.70 16.30
N GLU A 23 26.00 -14.82 15.58
CA GLU A 23 25.75 -14.86 14.14
C GLU A 23 24.26 -14.63 13.79
N SER A 24 23.36 -15.18 14.61
CA SER A 24 21.91 -14.95 14.50
C SER A 24 21.52 -13.49 14.82
N LYS A 25 22.16 -12.85 15.81
CA LYS A 25 21.93 -11.44 16.13
C LYS A 25 22.45 -10.50 15.03
N SER A 26 23.62 -10.80 14.47
CA SER A 26 24.21 -10.06 13.34
C SER A 26 23.39 -10.19 12.05
N GLY A 27 22.91 -11.41 11.73
CA GLY A 27 22.04 -11.65 10.57
C GLY A 27 20.69 -10.92 10.66
N ASN A 28 20.08 -10.87 11.85
CA ASN A 28 18.84 -10.12 12.07
C ASN A 28 19.04 -8.60 11.95
N GLN A 29 20.17 -8.07 12.41
CA GLN A 29 20.50 -6.65 12.24
C GLN A 29 20.66 -6.28 10.76
N LYS A 30 21.33 -7.13 9.97
CA LYS A 30 21.47 -6.92 8.51
C LYS A 30 20.12 -6.94 7.79
N LYS A 31 19.25 -7.89 8.12
CA LYS A 31 17.88 -7.95 7.56
C LYS A 31 17.06 -6.72 7.91
N ALA A 32 17.13 -6.26 9.16
CA ALA A 32 16.46 -5.04 9.60
C ALA A 32 16.97 -3.82 8.83
N GLN A 33 18.28 -3.72 8.59
CA GLN A 33 18.87 -2.63 7.81
C GLN A 33 18.37 -2.61 6.37
N ILE A 34 18.32 -3.78 5.70
CA ILE A 34 17.77 -3.90 4.35
C ILE A 34 16.30 -3.46 4.29
N ILE A 35 15.49 -3.87 5.28
CA ILE A 35 14.08 -3.47 5.34
C ILE A 35 13.95 -1.95 5.55
N MET A 36 14.77 -1.36 6.42
CA MET A 36 14.76 0.09 6.66
C MET A 36 15.17 0.88 5.42
N GLU A 37 16.18 0.41 4.69
CA GLU A 37 16.63 1.00 3.42
C GLU A 37 15.52 0.92 2.37
N PHE A 38 14.95 -0.25 2.15
CA PHE A 38 13.82 -0.44 1.23
C PHE A 38 12.62 0.47 1.57
N LEU A 39 12.22 0.54 2.84
CA LEU A 39 11.11 1.40 3.27
C LEU A 39 11.45 2.89 3.13
N GLY A 40 12.72 3.27 3.31
CA GLY A 40 13.20 4.63 3.11
C GLY A 40 13.19 5.07 1.65
N GLU A 41 13.34 4.13 0.71
CA GLU A 41 13.29 4.38 -0.74
C GLU A 41 11.87 4.37 -1.32
N CYS A 42 10.91 3.76 -0.62
CA CYS A 42 9.53 3.69 -1.08
C CYS A 42 8.88 5.07 -1.20
N THR A 43 8.22 5.33 -2.33
CA THR A 43 7.31 6.47 -2.44
C THR A 43 6.04 6.24 -1.61
N PRO A 44 5.24 7.29 -1.33
CA PRO A 44 4.01 7.13 -0.55
C PRO A 44 3.10 6.02 -1.07
N TYR A 45 2.67 5.16 -0.14
CA TYR A 45 1.84 3.95 -0.35
C TYR A 45 2.47 2.85 -1.23
N GLU A 46 3.73 2.98 -1.64
CA GLU A 46 4.36 2.04 -2.57
C GLU A 46 4.57 0.66 -1.97
N ALA A 47 5.05 0.57 -0.73
CA ALA A 47 5.27 -0.71 -0.05
C ALA A 47 3.99 -1.56 0.04
N ASP A 48 2.86 -0.93 0.38
CA ASP A 48 1.57 -1.62 0.47
C ASP A 48 1.07 -2.07 -0.91
N ALA A 49 1.23 -1.21 -1.93
CA ALA A 49 0.85 -1.55 -3.30
C ALA A 49 1.74 -2.67 -3.88
N LEU A 50 3.04 -2.65 -3.58
CA LEU A 50 4.01 -3.70 -3.91
C LEU A 50 3.56 -5.03 -3.31
N ARG A 51 3.21 -5.06 -2.04
CA ARG A 51 2.72 -6.27 -1.37
C ARG A 51 1.54 -6.88 -2.13
N SER A 52 0.56 -6.07 -2.54
CA SER A 52 -0.61 -6.56 -3.28
C SER A 52 -0.24 -7.10 -4.67
N MET A 53 0.68 -6.46 -5.39
CA MET A 53 1.14 -6.96 -6.69
C MET A 53 1.95 -8.25 -6.57
N LEU A 54 2.79 -8.39 -5.54
CA LEU A 54 3.54 -9.61 -5.28
C LEU A 54 2.63 -10.78 -4.89
N LEU A 55 1.50 -10.52 -4.22
CA LEU A 55 0.49 -11.56 -3.96
C LEU A 55 -0.18 -12.05 -5.25
N ILE A 56 -0.45 -11.15 -6.21
CA ILE A 56 -0.94 -11.53 -7.54
C ILE A 56 0.12 -12.35 -8.27
N ALA A 57 1.36 -11.87 -8.32
CA ALA A 57 2.48 -12.57 -8.97
C ALA A 57 2.70 -13.98 -8.40
N ALA A 58 2.56 -14.14 -7.09
CA ALA A 58 2.67 -15.45 -6.44
C ALA A 58 1.45 -16.37 -6.66
N GLY A 59 0.45 -15.96 -7.44
CA GLY A 59 -0.79 -16.71 -7.68
C GLY A 59 -1.68 -16.84 -6.43
N LYS A 60 -1.45 -16.02 -5.39
CA LYS A 60 -2.18 -16.07 -4.12
C LYS A 60 -3.41 -15.17 -4.09
N SER A 61 -3.54 -14.29 -5.08
CA SER A 61 -4.67 -13.37 -5.23
C SER A 61 -4.84 -12.98 -6.68
N THR A 62 -6.02 -12.48 -7.03
CA THR A 62 -6.35 -11.89 -8.33
C THR A 62 -7.03 -10.55 -8.08
N LEU A 63 -7.24 -9.73 -9.12
CA LEU A 63 -7.94 -8.45 -8.93
C LEU A 63 -9.37 -8.63 -8.37
N GLU A 64 -10.02 -9.74 -8.68
CA GLU A 64 -11.38 -10.09 -8.23
C GLU A 64 -11.41 -10.65 -6.80
N THR A 65 -10.38 -11.39 -6.42
CA THR A 65 -10.28 -12.03 -5.09
C THR A 65 -9.46 -11.21 -4.09
N MET A 66 -8.91 -10.08 -4.54
CA MET A 66 -8.10 -9.17 -3.73
C MET A 66 -8.92 -8.65 -2.54
N PRO A 67 -8.39 -8.74 -1.30
CA PRO A 67 -9.03 -8.14 -0.14
C PRO A 67 -9.25 -6.63 -0.32
N GLN A 68 -10.34 -6.10 0.23
CA GLN A 68 -10.68 -4.68 0.08
C GLN A 68 -9.58 -3.74 0.61
N TYR A 69 -8.85 -4.15 1.65
CA TYR A 69 -7.72 -3.40 2.18
C TYR A 69 -6.59 -3.24 1.14
N ASP A 70 -6.26 -4.32 0.43
CA ASP A 70 -5.26 -4.37 -0.64
C ASP A 70 -5.70 -3.52 -1.83
N ARG A 71 -6.97 -3.65 -2.24
CA ARG A 71 -7.55 -2.81 -3.31
C ARG A 71 -7.48 -1.33 -2.97
N SER A 72 -7.78 -0.99 -1.71
CA SER A 72 -7.73 0.39 -1.22
C SER A 72 -6.30 0.93 -1.12
N ALA A 73 -5.33 0.11 -0.75
CA ALA A 73 -3.91 0.49 -0.74
C ALA A 73 -3.38 0.77 -2.15
N LEU A 74 -3.71 -0.10 -3.10
CA LEU A 74 -3.37 0.08 -4.51
C LEU A 74 -3.99 1.37 -5.07
N ASN A 75 -5.26 1.61 -4.80
CA ASN A 75 -5.93 2.85 -5.21
C ASN A 75 -5.29 4.09 -4.56
N ARG A 76 -4.92 4.04 -3.27
CA ARG A 76 -4.19 5.14 -2.60
C ARG A 76 -2.86 5.44 -3.31
N TYR A 77 -2.10 4.41 -3.66
CA TYR A 77 -0.85 4.58 -4.40
C TYR A 77 -1.06 5.23 -5.78
N LEU A 78 -2.05 4.75 -6.54
CA LEU A 78 -2.34 5.24 -7.90
C LEU A 78 -2.88 6.66 -7.92
N ASN A 79 -3.62 7.05 -6.87
CA ASN A 79 -4.23 8.37 -6.76
C ASN A 79 -3.33 9.38 -6.04
N PHE A 80 -2.24 8.93 -5.43
CA PHE A 80 -1.33 9.84 -4.73
C PHE A 80 -0.75 10.87 -5.69
N GLY A 81 -0.87 12.15 -5.32
CA GLY A 81 -0.47 13.27 -6.15
C GLY A 81 -1.51 13.72 -7.18
N CYS A 82 -2.69 13.09 -7.24
CA CYS A 82 -3.83 13.68 -7.96
C CYS A 82 -4.25 14.97 -7.27
N ASP A 83 -4.36 16.03 -8.06
CA ASP A 83 -4.79 17.35 -7.64
C ASP A 83 -5.74 17.95 -8.69
N LYS A 84 -6.09 19.23 -8.51
CA LYS A 84 -6.94 19.97 -9.45
C LYS A 84 -6.32 20.15 -10.84
N GLU A 85 -4.98 20.17 -10.96
CA GLU A 85 -4.26 20.37 -12.23
C GLU A 85 -4.14 19.06 -13.01
N THR A 86 -4.38 17.93 -12.33
CA THR A 86 -4.48 16.61 -12.96
C THR A 86 -5.62 16.57 -14.00
N GLY A 87 -6.62 17.44 -13.90
CA GLY A 87 -7.67 17.61 -14.90
C GLY A 87 -8.85 16.66 -14.71
N GLY A 88 -9.60 16.43 -15.80
CA GLY A 88 -10.79 15.58 -15.81
C GLY A 88 -10.47 14.08 -15.79
N MET A 89 -11.44 13.26 -16.20
CA MET A 89 -11.30 11.80 -16.18
C MET A 89 -10.03 11.28 -16.89
N ASP A 90 -9.69 11.84 -18.05
CA ASP A 90 -8.53 11.38 -18.84
C ASP A 90 -7.20 11.77 -18.20
N GLY A 91 -7.14 12.92 -17.54
CA GLY A 91 -5.93 13.34 -16.83
C GLY A 91 -5.70 12.51 -15.58
N ILE A 92 -6.76 12.19 -14.82
CA ILE A 92 -6.68 11.25 -13.68
C ILE A 92 -6.28 9.86 -14.17
N ARG A 93 -6.85 9.39 -15.29
CA ARG A 93 -6.45 8.12 -15.92
C ARG A 93 -4.96 8.12 -16.26
N ALA A 94 -4.48 9.16 -16.95
CA ALA A 94 -3.07 9.29 -17.34
C ALA A 94 -2.14 9.31 -16.11
N HIS A 95 -2.52 10.01 -15.05
CA HIS A 95 -1.79 10.03 -13.78
C HIS A 95 -1.70 8.62 -13.17
N ARG A 96 -2.85 7.93 -13.05
CA ARG A 96 -2.91 6.56 -12.52
C ARG A 96 -2.05 5.62 -13.35
N GLN A 97 -2.09 5.72 -14.67
CA GLN A 97 -1.26 4.91 -15.57
C GLN A 97 0.24 5.20 -15.40
N LYS A 98 0.64 6.48 -15.23
CA LYS A 98 2.02 6.85 -14.92
C LYS A 98 2.49 6.26 -13.59
N ARG A 99 1.66 6.32 -12.54
CA ARG A 99 1.95 5.71 -11.23
C ARG A 99 2.03 4.19 -11.33
N ALA A 100 1.12 3.55 -12.07
CA ALA A 100 1.11 2.12 -12.34
C ALA A 100 2.40 1.67 -13.04
N LEU A 101 2.90 2.43 -14.02
CA LEU A 101 4.19 2.15 -14.66
C LEU A 101 5.36 2.23 -13.67
N GLY A 102 5.33 3.18 -12.74
CA GLY A 102 6.30 3.26 -11.65
C GLY A 102 6.28 2.00 -10.77
N LEU A 103 5.08 1.57 -10.36
CA LEU A 103 4.92 0.37 -9.55
C LEU A 103 5.36 -0.90 -10.29
N MET A 104 5.06 -1.01 -11.59
CA MET A 104 5.54 -2.10 -12.42
C MET A 104 7.07 -2.20 -12.40
N LYS A 105 7.78 -1.07 -12.52
CA LYS A 105 9.25 -1.07 -12.43
C LYS A 105 9.73 -1.60 -11.08
N SER A 106 9.09 -1.18 -10.00
CA SER A 106 9.43 -1.67 -8.65
C SER A 106 9.14 -3.16 -8.49
N VAL A 107 7.97 -3.64 -8.93
CA VAL A 107 7.59 -5.06 -8.84
C VAL A 107 8.50 -5.95 -9.69
N SER A 108 8.89 -5.49 -10.89
CA SER A 108 9.70 -6.28 -11.84
C SER A 108 11.06 -6.73 -11.31
N GLN A 109 11.55 -6.11 -10.22
CA GLN A 109 12.78 -6.50 -9.54
C GLN A 109 12.65 -7.81 -8.75
N TYR A 110 11.41 -8.27 -8.50
CA TYR A 110 11.11 -9.37 -7.59
C TYR A 110 10.39 -10.55 -8.25
N VAL A 111 10.05 -10.45 -9.54
CA VAL A 111 9.20 -11.42 -10.24
C VAL A 111 9.83 -11.88 -11.56
N GLY A 112 9.43 -13.04 -12.06
CA GLY A 112 9.84 -13.56 -13.35
C GLY A 112 9.05 -12.98 -14.52
N LYS A 113 9.36 -13.45 -15.73
CA LYS A 113 8.76 -12.93 -16.98
C LYS A 113 7.29 -13.27 -17.11
N GLU A 114 6.87 -14.44 -16.65
CA GLU A 114 5.48 -14.89 -16.75
C GLU A 114 4.60 -14.06 -15.82
N GLU A 115 5.04 -13.81 -14.58
CA GLU A 115 4.27 -13.02 -13.61
C GLU A 115 4.13 -11.55 -14.02
N ILE A 116 5.07 -11.00 -14.81
CA ILE A 116 4.97 -9.63 -15.33
C ILE A 116 3.71 -9.45 -16.16
N ILE A 117 3.25 -10.48 -16.89
CA ILE A 117 2.04 -10.39 -17.71
C ILE A 117 0.80 -10.21 -16.81
N ASP A 118 0.71 -10.99 -15.75
CA ASP A 118 -0.40 -10.92 -14.78
C ASP A 118 -0.42 -9.57 -14.06
N ILE A 119 0.76 -9.09 -13.62
CA ILE A 119 0.89 -7.78 -12.97
C ILE A 119 0.54 -6.66 -13.95
N THR A 120 0.96 -6.75 -15.21
CA THR A 120 0.66 -5.74 -16.24
C THR A 120 -0.84 -5.66 -16.45
N THR A 121 -1.49 -6.81 -16.59
CA THR A 121 -2.93 -6.91 -16.77
C THR A 121 -3.67 -6.32 -15.57
N ALA A 122 -3.27 -6.67 -14.35
CA ALA A 122 -3.87 -6.14 -13.13
C ALA A 122 -3.72 -4.61 -13.03
N LEU A 123 -2.51 -4.09 -13.27
CA LEU A 123 -2.19 -2.67 -13.19
C LEU A 123 -2.89 -1.83 -14.27
N LEU A 124 -2.95 -2.31 -15.51
CA LEU A 124 -3.69 -1.64 -16.59
C LEU A 124 -5.19 -1.58 -16.29
N THR A 125 -5.74 -2.68 -15.76
CA THR A 125 -7.15 -2.77 -15.39
C THR A 125 -7.50 -1.79 -14.27
N VAL A 126 -6.76 -1.80 -13.16
CA VAL A 126 -7.04 -0.87 -12.04
C VAL A 126 -6.76 0.58 -12.42
N SER A 127 -5.69 0.88 -13.14
CA SER A 127 -5.35 2.26 -13.49
C SER A 127 -6.36 2.89 -14.43
N SER A 128 -7.07 2.07 -15.22
CA SER A 128 -8.08 2.49 -16.19
C SER A 128 -9.52 2.33 -15.68
N ASP A 129 -9.71 1.90 -14.43
CA ASP A 129 -11.03 1.65 -13.85
C ASP A 129 -11.85 2.94 -13.75
N ARG A 130 -13.01 2.94 -14.42
CA ARG A 130 -13.87 4.12 -14.52
C ARG A 130 -14.43 4.56 -13.17
N GLN A 131 -14.79 3.61 -12.31
CA GLN A 131 -15.44 3.92 -11.03
C GLN A 131 -14.43 4.53 -10.07
N ASP A 132 -13.23 3.98 -10.02
CA ASP A 132 -12.15 4.50 -9.19
C ASP A 132 -11.73 5.91 -9.66
N ILE A 133 -11.61 6.13 -10.98
CA ILE A 133 -11.32 7.46 -11.54
C ILE A 133 -12.42 8.46 -11.17
N GLN A 134 -13.69 8.07 -11.31
CA GLN A 134 -14.82 8.94 -10.95
C GLN A 134 -14.84 9.27 -9.46
N THR A 135 -14.51 8.30 -8.62
CA THR A 135 -14.43 8.48 -7.17
C THR A 135 -13.38 9.53 -6.82
N VAL A 136 -12.21 9.45 -7.44
CA VAL A 136 -11.15 10.45 -7.26
C VAL A 136 -11.63 11.82 -7.72
N LEU A 137 -12.17 11.92 -8.94
CA LEU A 137 -12.66 13.17 -9.50
C LEU A 137 -13.68 13.87 -8.58
N ASN A 138 -14.59 13.10 -7.97
CA ASN A 138 -15.59 13.62 -7.05
C ASN A 138 -15.02 14.05 -5.70
N SER A 139 -13.89 13.45 -5.28
CA SER A 139 -13.18 13.76 -4.03
C SER A 139 -12.19 14.91 -4.14
N LEU A 140 -11.79 15.29 -5.37
CA LEU A 140 -10.87 16.41 -5.58
C LEU A 140 -11.51 17.73 -5.12
N PRO A 141 -10.75 18.62 -4.47
CA PRO A 141 -11.25 19.93 -4.09
C PRO A 141 -11.79 20.65 -5.33
N LYS A 142 -13.09 20.96 -5.33
CA LYS A 142 -13.70 21.72 -6.42
C LYS A 142 -13.03 23.10 -6.48
N LEU A 143 -12.71 23.56 -7.68
CA LEU A 143 -12.34 24.96 -7.91
C LEU A 143 -13.48 25.82 -7.36
N GLN A 144 -13.27 26.50 -6.23
CA GLN A 144 -14.07 27.68 -5.93
C GLN A 144 -13.71 28.70 -7.01
N ILE A 145 -14.63 28.90 -7.95
CA ILE A 145 -14.52 30.01 -8.90
C ILE A 145 -14.64 31.29 -8.07
N PRO A 146 -13.64 32.18 -8.05
CA PRO A 146 -13.82 33.49 -7.44
C PRO A 146 -14.78 34.26 -8.36
N GLY A 147 -16.06 34.32 -8.00
CA GLY A 147 -17.06 35.07 -8.77
C GLY A 147 -18.49 34.53 -8.81
N GLY A 148 -18.84 33.45 -8.09
CA GLY A 148 -20.24 33.02 -7.98
C GLY A 148 -20.98 33.84 -6.93
N ALA A 149 -21.62 34.93 -7.36
CA ALA A 149 -22.49 35.74 -6.51
C ALA A 149 -23.53 34.88 -5.79
N ASN A 150 -23.60 35.03 -4.47
CA ASN A 150 -24.62 34.49 -3.61
C ASN A 150 -25.96 35.16 -3.96
N ALA A 151 -26.67 34.63 -4.96
CA ALA A 151 -27.97 35.12 -5.37
C ALA A 151 -29.05 34.50 -4.48
N GLY A 152 -29.44 35.26 -3.45
CA GLY A 152 -30.83 35.37 -3.01
C GLY A 152 -31.35 34.31 -2.05
N ASN A 153 -31.16 34.55 -0.75
CA ASN A 153 -32.22 34.28 0.21
C ASN A 153 -32.56 35.61 0.91
N ALA A 154 -33.47 36.37 0.30
CA ALA A 154 -34.14 37.48 0.97
C ALA A 154 -35.22 36.87 1.90
N PRO A 155 -35.23 37.17 3.21
CA PRO A 155 -36.34 36.78 4.06
C PRO A 155 -37.54 37.69 3.76
N SER A 156 -38.63 37.10 3.26
CA SER A 156 -39.94 37.75 3.18
C SER A 156 -40.39 38.14 4.60
N ASN A 157 -40.32 39.44 4.91
CA ASN A 157 -40.95 39.98 6.10
C ASN A 157 -42.37 40.43 5.69
N ALA A 158 -43.39 39.72 6.16
CA ALA A 158 -44.79 40.10 5.99
C ALA A 158 -45.17 41.21 6.99
N PRO A 159 -45.93 42.25 6.62
CA PRO A 159 -46.42 43.24 7.59
C PRO A 159 -47.71 42.75 8.26
N MET A 160 -47.77 42.79 9.60
CA MET A 160 -49.04 42.71 10.35
C MET A 160 -49.83 44.02 10.20
N PRO A 161 -51.16 43.96 9.98
CA PRO A 161 -52.01 45.14 10.10
C PRO A 161 -52.37 45.43 11.58
N LYS A 162 -52.58 46.72 11.87
CA LYS A 162 -53.07 47.25 13.15
C LYS A 162 -54.57 47.01 13.34
#